data_AF-A0A3S4LTP0-F1
#
_entry.id   AF-A0A3S4LTP0-F1
#
_cell.length_a   1.000
_cell.length_b   1.000
_cell.length_c   1.000
_cell.angle_alpha   90.00
_cell.angle_beta   90.00
_cell.angle_gamma   90.00
#
_symmetry.space_group_name_H-M   'P 1'
#
loop_
_entity.id
_entity.type
_entity.pdbx_description
1 polymer ?
#
loop_
_entity_poly.entity_id
_entity_poly.type
_entity_poly.pdbx_seq_one_letter_code
_entity_poly.pdbx_strand_id
1 'polypeptide(L)'
;MPGVLLWFFKGVIALLLAFAVGLIVYYYLEIRPIAQTALQSASFWLSESPQTRFLRRAAAKIHPKSYTARLLYTQAGVDGHFRIAIWVFWLDSLYRDDELYAMMLAQAYYGRDSQGNAVYGTKNAALTLFSRTSDRDGLPATSTTDLYV
;
A
#
# COMPACT_ATOMS: atom_id res chain seq x y z
N MET A 1 -38.05 0.58 -37.38
CA MET A 1 -36.72 0.21 -36.86
C MET A 1 -36.12 1.10 -35.74
N PRO A 2 -36.58 2.35 -35.43
CA PRO A 2 -35.96 3.14 -34.34
C PRO A 2 -36.26 2.62 -32.93
N GLY A 3 -37.39 1.93 -32.71
CA GLY A 3 -37.77 1.38 -31.40
C GLY A 3 -36.84 0.27 -30.88
N VAL A 4 -36.35 -0.60 -31.77
CA VAL A 4 -35.42 -1.69 -31.41
C VAL A 4 -34.04 -1.12 -31.03
N LEU A 5 -33.59 -0.10 -31.76
CA LEU A 5 -32.32 0.58 -31.47
C LEU A 5 -32.36 1.31 -30.11
N LEU A 6 -33.44 2.02 -29.82
CA LEU A 6 -33.67 2.67 -28.51
C LEU A 6 -33.72 1.66 -27.36
N TRP A 7 -34.35 0.50 -27.56
CA TRP A 7 -34.40 -0.56 -26.56
C TRP A 7 -32.99 -1.13 -26.29
N PHE A 8 -32.21 -1.37 -27.33
CA PHE A 8 -30.83 -1.82 -27.21
C PHE A 8 -29.96 -0.81 -26.45
N PHE A 9 -30.04 0.48 -26.80
CA PHE A 9 -29.29 1.53 -26.08
C PHE A 9 -29.67 1.62 -24.61
N LYS A 10 -30.97 1.52 -24.28
CA LYS A 10 -31.41 1.47 -22.88
C LYS A 10 -30.84 0.26 -22.14
N GLY A 11 -30.82 -0.92 -22.78
CA GLY A 11 -30.22 -2.12 -22.22
C GLY A 11 -28.72 -1.97 -21.94
N VAL A 12 -27.97 -1.40 -22.90
CA VAL A 12 -26.53 -1.13 -22.75
C VAL A 12 -26.28 -0.13 -21.62
N ILE A 13 -27.03 0.97 -21.55
CA ILE A 13 -26.90 1.97 -20.48
C ILE A 13 -27.21 1.34 -19.11
N ALA A 14 -28.27 0.54 -19.01
CA ALA A 14 -28.63 -0.14 -17.78
C ALA A 14 -27.52 -1.11 -17.33
N LEU A 15 -26.91 -1.85 -18.27
CA LEU A 15 -25.79 -2.74 -17.98
C LEU A 15 -24.56 -1.97 -17.49
N LEU A 16 -24.22 -0.85 -18.14
CA LEU A 16 -23.11 0.01 -17.72
C LEU A 16 -23.34 0.61 -16.33
N LEU A 17 -24.57 1.04 -16.03
CA LEU A 17 -24.93 1.53 -14.70
C LEU A 17 -24.83 0.43 -13.63
N ALA A 18 -25.36 -0.77 -13.92
CA ALA A 18 -25.25 -1.90 -13.01
C ALA A 18 -23.79 -2.28 -12.75
N PHE A 19 -22.95 -2.27 -13.80
CA PHE A 19 -21.52 -2.50 -13.68
C PHE A 19 -20.82 -1.42 -12.84
N ALA A 20 -21.14 -0.15 -13.06
CA ALA A 20 -20.58 0.97 -12.29
C ALA A 20 -20.98 0.88 -10.80
N VAL A 21 -22.24 0.60 -10.50
CA VAL A 21 -22.71 0.37 -9.13
C VAL A 21 -21.98 -0.81 -8.50
N GLY A 22 -21.82 -1.91 -9.24
CA GLY A 22 -21.05 -3.08 -8.79
C GLY A 22 -19.60 -2.72 -8.43
N LEU A 23 -18.92 -1.92 -9.26
CA LEU A 23 -17.55 -1.46 -8.98
C LEU A 23 -17.48 -0.57 -7.73
N ILE A 24 -18.47 0.31 -7.52
CA ILE A 24 -18.52 1.18 -6.34
C ILE A 24 -18.75 0.35 -5.07
N VAL A 25 -19.73 -0.57 -5.09
CA VAL A 25 -20.01 -1.46 -3.96
C VAL A 25 -18.77 -2.30 -3.63
N TYR A 26 -18.12 -2.85 -4.65
CA TYR A 26 -16.88 -3.60 -4.50
C TYR A 26 -15.77 -2.77 -3.84
N TYR A 27 -15.60 -1.51 -4.26
CA TYR A 27 -14.65 -0.60 -3.61
C TYR A 27 -14.93 -0.42 -2.11
N TYR A 28 -16.18 -0.18 -1.73
CA TYR A 28 -16.52 0.08 -0.33
C TYR A 28 -16.39 -1.15 0.57
N LEU A 29 -16.67 -2.34 0.06
CA LEU A 29 -16.64 -3.58 0.84
C LEU A 29 -15.23 -4.16 0.94
N GLU A 30 -14.44 -4.12 -0.13
CA GLU A 30 -13.18 -4.86 -0.22
C GLU A 30 -11.95 -3.95 -0.17
N ILE A 31 -11.93 -2.89 -0.98
CA ILE A 31 -10.71 -2.08 -1.17
C ILE A 31 -10.55 -1.06 -0.05
N ARG A 32 -11.62 -0.29 0.23
CA ARG A 32 -11.60 0.81 1.20
C ARG A 32 -11.11 0.39 2.60
N PRO A 33 -11.60 -0.68 3.24
CA PRO A 33 -11.15 -1.04 4.59
C PRO A 33 -9.65 -1.37 4.61
N ILE A 34 -9.16 -2.13 3.63
CA ILE A 34 -7.75 -2.53 3.55
C ILE A 34 -6.85 -1.31 3.28
N ALA A 35 -7.26 -0.45 2.35
CA ALA A 35 -6.54 0.80 2.05
C ALA A 35 -6.48 1.72 3.28
N GLN A 36 -7.57 1.83 4.05
CA GLN A 36 -7.60 2.62 5.28
C GLN A 36 -6.67 2.05 6.37
N THR A 37 -6.67 0.74 6.59
CA THR A 37 -5.73 0.09 7.51
C THR A 37 -4.28 0.31 7.06
N ALA A 38 -4.00 0.18 5.77
CA ALA A 38 -2.67 0.42 5.22
C ALA A 38 -2.23 1.88 5.40
N LEU A 39 -3.11 2.85 5.12
CA LEU A 39 -2.86 4.29 5.35
C LEU A 39 -2.56 4.59 6.82
N GLN A 40 -3.35 4.05 7.74
CA GLN A 40 -3.14 4.25 9.17
C GLN A 40 -1.76 3.70 9.60
N SER A 41 -1.40 2.50 9.13
CA SER A 41 -0.08 1.91 9.38
C SER A 41 1.07 2.70 8.73
N ALA A 42 0.79 3.44 7.65
CA ALA A 42 1.74 4.27 6.92
C ALA A 42 1.90 5.69 7.48
N SER A 43 1.13 6.08 8.50
CA SER A 43 1.17 7.42 9.11
C SER A 43 2.57 7.90 9.46
N PHE A 44 3.44 7.02 9.96
CA PHE A 44 4.85 7.32 10.23
C PHE A 44 5.61 7.79 8.98
N TRP A 45 5.43 7.08 7.86
CA TRP A 45 6.06 7.39 6.58
C TRP A 45 5.45 8.62 5.92
N LEU A 46 4.18 8.91 6.20
CA LEU A 46 3.46 10.10 5.74
C LEU A 46 3.85 11.38 6.48
N SER A 47 4.59 11.29 7.59
CA SER A 47 5.08 12.45 8.34
C SER A 47 5.79 13.46 7.43
N GLU A 48 5.66 14.74 7.78
CA GLU A 48 6.19 15.86 6.98
C GLU A 48 7.69 16.10 7.14
N SER A 49 8.40 15.25 7.90
CA SER A 49 9.84 15.42 8.13
C SER A 49 10.61 15.49 6.78
N PRO A 50 11.66 16.32 6.67
CA PRO A 50 12.40 16.47 5.42
C PRO A 50 12.94 15.14 4.86
N GLN A 51 13.37 14.24 5.76
CA GLN A 51 13.95 12.95 5.42
C GLN A 51 12.90 11.98 4.88
N THR A 52 11.76 11.84 5.56
CA THR A 52 10.65 10.97 5.11
C THR A 52 10.07 11.46 3.79
N ARG A 53 9.96 12.78 3.60
CA ARG A 53 9.50 13.39 2.36
C ARG A 53 10.45 13.11 1.19
N PHE A 54 11.76 13.21 1.40
CA PHE A 54 12.77 12.88 0.40
C PHE A 54 12.71 11.40 0.03
N LEU A 55 12.70 10.50 1.02
CA LEU A 55 12.65 9.05 0.81
C LEU A 55 11.38 8.63 0.07
N ARG A 56 10.21 9.18 0.42
CA ARG A 56 8.96 8.93 -0.31
C ARG A 56 9.04 9.36 -1.76
N ARG A 57 9.55 10.56 -2.05
CA ARG A 57 9.63 11.10 -3.42
C ARG A 57 10.65 10.34 -4.27
N ALA A 58 11.82 10.04 -3.71
CA ALA A 58 12.86 9.30 -4.39
C ALA A 58 12.37 7.90 -4.75
N ALA A 59 11.67 7.24 -3.84
CA ALA A 59 11.22 5.88 -4.06
C ALA A 59 9.93 5.75 -4.88
N ALA A 60 9.02 6.72 -4.83
CA ALA A 60 7.90 6.83 -5.76
C ALA A 60 8.37 6.90 -7.23
N LYS A 61 9.58 7.41 -7.48
CA LYS A 61 10.19 7.46 -8.82
C LYS A 61 10.78 6.11 -9.28
N ILE A 62 11.06 5.21 -8.35
CA ILE A 62 11.74 3.92 -8.63
C ILE A 62 10.73 2.77 -8.71
N HIS A 63 9.66 2.81 -7.91
CA HIS A 63 8.70 1.71 -7.83
C HIS A 63 7.43 1.95 -8.66
N PRO A 64 7.10 1.05 -9.60
CA PRO A 64 5.85 1.16 -10.36
C PRO A 64 4.65 0.89 -9.45
N LYS A 65 3.60 1.71 -9.61
CA LYS A 65 2.36 1.69 -8.80
C LYS A 65 1.67 0.31 -8.75
N SER A 66 1.83 -0.48 -9.81
CA SER A 66 1.32 -1.84 -9.92
C SER A 66 1.88 -2.78 -8.85
N TYR A 67 3.11 -2.56 -8.39
CA TYR A 67 3.76 -3.39 -7.38
C TYR A 67 3.15 -3.18 -5.99
N THR A 68 2.91 -1.92 -5.62
CA THR A 68 2.24 -1.56 -4.36
C THR A 68 0.83 -2.13 -4.29
N ALA A 69 0.06 -1.94 -5.36
CA ALA A 69 -1.31 -2.44 -5.43
C ALA A 69 -1.34 -3.97 -5.33
N ARG A 70 -0.38 -4.66 -5.96
CA ARG A 70 -0.24 -6.12 -5.86
C ARG A 70 0.11 -6.56 -4.44
N LEU A 71 0.97 -5.83 -3.72
CA LEU A 71 1.34 -6.15 -2.36
C LEU A 71 0.14 -6.03 -1.39
N LEU A 72 -0.61 -4.94 -1.49
CA LEU A 72 -1.84 -4.72 -0.72
C LEU A 72 -2.92 -5.75 -1.06
N TYR A 73 -3.02 -6.11 -2.34
CA TYR A 73 -3.90 -7.17 -2.83
C TYR A 73 -3.52 -8.56 -2.30
N THR A 74 -2.23 -8.92 -2.27
CA THR A 74 -1.80 -10.26 -1.83
C THR A 74 -2.09 -10.51 -0.36
N GLN A 75 -2.13 -9.46 0.47
CA GLN A 75 -2.56 -9.59 1.86
C GLN A 75 -4.08 -9.84 2.01
N ALA A 76 -4.88 -9.50 0.99
CA ALA A 76 -6.31 -9.76 0.95
C ALA A 76 -6.64 -11.23 0.60
N GLY A 77 -5.64 -12.05 0.23
CA GLY A 77 -5.77 -13.51 0.19
C GLY A 77 -6.59 -14.10 -0.95
N VAL A 78 -6.67 -13.46 -2.14
CA VAL A 78 -7.47 -14.02 -3.24
C VAL A 78 -6.78 -13.89 -4.60
N ASP A 79 -6.98 -14.86 -5.48
CA ASP A 79 -6.33 -14.97 -6.78
C ASP A 79 -7.17 -14.44 -7.96
N GLY A 80 -6.52 -13.74 -8.92
CA GLY A 80 -7.12 -13.37 -10.21
C GLY A 80 -6.60 -12.07 -10.84
N HIS A 81 -6.04 -12.16 -12.06
CA HIS A 81 -5.48 -11.01 -12.80
C HIS A 81 -6.46 -9.85 -13.01
N PHE A 82 -7.74 -10.14 -13.27
CA PHE A 82 -8.78 -9.12 -13.46
C PHE A 82 -9.06 -8.32 -12.19
N ARG A 83 -9.06 -9.01 -11.04
CA ARG A 83 -9.33 -8.39 -9.74
C ARG A 83 -8.13 -7.56 -9.27
N ILE A 84 -6.89 -7.96 -9.62
CA ILE A 84 -5.69 -7.11 -9.48
C ILE A 84 -5.84 -5.82 -10.29
N ALA A 85 -6.33 -5.90 -11.53
CA ALA A 85 -6.52 -4.70 -12.35
C ALA A 85 -7.54 -3.72 -11.75
N ILE A 86 -8.64 -4.21 -11.18
CA ILE A 86 -9.62 -3.38 -10.45
C ILE A 86 -8.96 -2.70 -9.23
N TRP A 87 -8.14 -3.44 -8.49
CA TRP A 87 -7.39 -2.90 -7.36
C TRP A 87 -6.40 -1.81 -7.77
N VAL A 88 -5.60 -2.07 -8.81
CA VAL A 88 -4.68 -1.08 -9.38
C VAL A 88 -5.44 0.16 -9.82
N PHE A 89 -6.55 -0.01 -10.55
CA PHE A 89 -7.38 1.11 -11.01
C PHE A 89 -7.86 2.00 -9.86
N TRP A 90 -8.46 1.42 -8.82
CA TRP A 90 -8.97 2.21 -7.68
C TRP A 90 -7.85 2.86 -6.88
N LEU A 91 -6.77 2.13 -6.61
CA LEU A 91 -5.65 2.65 -5.82
C LEU A 91 -4.92 3.77 -6.55
N ASP A 92 -4.70 3.64 -7.86
CA ASP A 92 -4.08 4.67 -8.70
C ASP A 92 -4.97 5.90 -8.89
N SER A 93 -6.30 5.72 -8.92
CA SER A 93 -7.25 6.82 -9.07
C SER A 93 -7.44 7.64 -7.80
N LEU A 94 -7.30 7.02 -6.62
CA LEU A 94 -7.67 7.62 -5.34
C LEU A 94 -6.48 8.08 -4.48
N TYR A 95 -5.29 7.50 -4.68
CA TYR A 95 -4.13 7.76 -3.84
C TYR A 95 -2.95 8.26 -4.64
N ARG A 96 -2.15 9.13 -4.02
CA ARG A 96 -0.91 9.64 -4.61
C ARG A 96 0.19 8.58 -4.56
N ASP A 97 1.15 8.70 -5.46
CA ASP A 97 2.28 7.77 -5.57
C ASP A 97 3.07 7.65 -4.26
N ASP A 98 3.23 8.75 -3.53
CA ASP A 98 3.93 8.76 -2.25
C ASP A 98 3.11 8.11 -1.12
N GLU A 99 1.78 8.22 -1.16
CA GLU A 99 0.88 7.54 -0.22
C GLU A 99 0.87 6.04 -0.46
N LEU A 100 0.75 5.63 -1.73
CA LEU A 100 0.85 4.23 -2.14
C LEU A 100 2.19 3.65 -1.70
N TYR A 101 3.29 4.34 -1.98
CA TYR A 101 4.61 3.88 -1.54
C TYR A 101 4.73 3.78 -0.01
N ALA A 102 4.20 4.75 0.73
CA ALA A 102 4.18 4.70 2.19
C ALA A 102 3.37 3.50 2.72
N MET A 103 2.23 3.18 2.09
CA MET A 103 1.44 1.97 2.39
C MET A 103 2.24 0.69 2.11
N MET A 104 2.95 0.64 0.99
CA MET A 104 3.83 -0.48 0.65
C MET A 104 4.88 -0.70 1.73
N LEU A 105 5.57 0.38 2.16
CA LEU A 105 6.59 0.31 3.20
C LEU A 105 6.04 -0.18 4.54
N ALA A 106 4.80 0.17 4.87
CA ALA A 106 4.16 -0.30 6.09
C ALA A 106 3.74 -1.78 6.04
N GLN A 107 3.47 -2.31 4.84
CA GLN A 107 2.91 -3.65 4.65
C GLN A 107 3.90 -4.69 4.10
N ALA A 108 5.06 -4.26 3.62
CA ALA A 108 6.06 -5.15 3.03
C ALA A 108 6.59 -6.16 4.06
N TYR A 109 6.78 -7.39 3.61
CA TYR A 109 7.36 -8.48 4.41
C TYR A 109 8.89 -8.41 4.37
N TYR A 110 9.52 -8.47 5.54
CA TYR A 110 10.98 -8.35 5.71
C TYR A 110 11.63 -9.61 6.30
N GLY A 111 10.92 -10.74 6.34
CA GLY A 111 11.44 -11.99 6.88
C GLY A 111 10.85 -12.34 8.25
N ARG A 112 11.60 -13.10 9.05
CA ARG A 112 11.18 -13.50 10.40
C ARG A 112 12.13 -12.94 11.44
N ASP A 113 11.60 -12.64 12.62
CA ASP A 113 12.41 -12.27 13.78
C ASP A 113 13.10 -13.51 14.39
N SER A 114 13.91 -13.31 15.43
CA SER A 114 14.60 -14.40 16.11
C SER A 114 13.68 -15.37 16.86
N GLN A 115 12.40 -15.04 17.01
CA GLN A 115 11.37 -15.87 17.64
C GLN A 115 10.56 -16.63 16.58
N GLY A 116 10.85 -16.42 15.30
CA GLY A 116 10.16 -17.05 14.17
C GLY A 116 8.88 -16.32 13.73
N ASN A 117 8.56 -15.15 14.28
CA ASN A 117 7.40 -14.36 13.89
C ASN A 117 7.68 -13.60 12.59
N ALA A 118 6.67 -13.48 11.73
CA ALA A 118 6.77 -12.68 10.51
C ALA A 118 6.90 -11.19 10.84
N VAL A 119 7.89 -10.52 10.23
CA VAL A 119 8.12 -9.09 10.39
C VAL A 119 7.60 -8.35 9.17
N TYR A 120 6.59 -7.52 9.39
CA TYR A 120 5.98 -6.66 8.37
C TYR A 120 6.26 -5.19 8.69
N GLY A 121 6.46 -4.42 7.62
CA GLY A 121 6.70 -3.00 7.68
C GLY A 121 8.16 -2.65 7.92
N THR A 122 8.69 -1.72 7.14
CA THR A 122 10.10 -1.27 7.21
C THR A 122 10.47 -0.74 8.58
N LYS A 123 9.56 -0.04 9.27
CA LYS A 123 9.82 0.48 10.61
C LYS A 123 10.06 -0.66 11.61
N ASN A 124 9.18 -1.65 11.62
CA ASN A 124 9.32 -2.81 12.50
C ASN A 124 10.54 -3.64 12.11
N ALA A 125 10.79 -3.81 10.82
CA ALA A 125 12.00 -4.48 10.32
C ALA A 125 13.27 -3.77 10.77
N ALA A 126 13.32 -2.45 10.65
CA ALA A 126 14.47 -1.67 11.10
C ALA A 126 14.67 -1.82 12.62
N LEU A 127 13.57 -1.80 13.38
CA LEU A 127 13.63 -2.02 14.82
C LEU A 127 14.16 -3.42 15.17
N THR A 128 13.65 -4.46 14.51
CA THR A 128 14.05 -5.85 14.77
C THR A 128 15.49 -6.14 14.34
N LEU A 129 15.93 -5.59 13.20
CA LEU A 129 17.22 -5.91 12.58
C LEU A 129 18.37 -5.02 13.10
N PHE A 130 18.11 -3.74 13.35
CA PHE A 130 19.18 -2.77 13.69
C PHE A 130 19.15 -2.29 15.15
N SER A 131 18.06 -2.44 15.89
CA SER A 131 18.06 -2.09 17.34
C SER A 131 18.70 -3.16 18.22
N ARG A 132 19.22 -4.25 17.65
CA ARG A 132 19.88 -5.34 18.39
C ARG A 132 21.39 -5.17 18.55
N THR A 133 21.94 -4.01 18.23
CA THR A 133 23.35 -3.71 18.48
C THR A 133 23.48 -2.68 19.62
N SER A 134 23.23 -3.14 20.85
CA SER A 134 23.77 -2.48 22.05
C SER A 134 24.04 -3.44 23.22
N ASP A 135 23.98 -4.76 23.01
CA ASP A 135 24.20 -5.76 24.09
C ASP A 135 25.16 -6.90 23.71
N ARG A 136 25.86 -6.79 22.59
CA ARG A 136 26.94 -7.72 22.26
C ARG A 136 28.23 -6.92 22.13
N ASP A 137 29.11 -7.18 23.09
CA ASP A 137 30.43 -6.61 23.33
C ASP A 137 30.40 -5.31 24.15
N GLY A 138 30.77 -5.45 25.42
CA GLY A 138 30.75 -4.42 26.45
C GLY A 138 31.65 -3.22 26.16
N LEU A 139 31.18 -2.34 25.28
CA LEU A 139 31.66 -1.00 25.09
C LEU A 139 30.54 -0.03 25.48
N PRO A 140 30.82 1.00 26.30
CA PRO A 140 29.80 1.92 26.75
C PRO A 140 29.15 2.61 25.55
N ALA A 141 27.83 2.66 25.56
CA ALA A 141 27.03 3.41 24.60
C ALA A 141 27.49 4.87 24.58
N THR A 142 28.34 5.22 23.62
CA THR A 142 28.64 6.62 23.34
C THR A 142 27.39 7.25 22.76
N SER A 143 26.95 8.27 23.48
CA SER A 143 25.79 9.11 23.25
C SER A 143 25.54 9.43 21.77
N THR A 144 24.27 9.29 21.41
CA THR A 144 23.60 9.75 20.20
C THR A 144 23.74 11.26 19.97
N THR A 145 24.87 11.73 19.43
CA THR A 145 24.98 13.18 19.07
C THR A 145 25.69 13.50 17.76
N ASP A 146 26.42 12.58 17.11
CA ASP A 146 27.20 12.93 15.91
C ASP A 146 26.85 12.08 14.67
N LEU A 147 25.62 12.21 14.18
CA LEU A 147 25.26 11.72 12.84
C LEU A 147 24.30 12.68 12.12
N TYR A 148 24.63 13.98 12.20
CA TYR A 148 24.22 15.01 11.24
C TYR A 148 25.38 16.01 11.07
N VAL A 149 26.27 15.71 10.13
CA VAL A 149 27.02 16.71 9.35
C VAL A 149 26.83 16.35 7.88
#